data_AF-A0AAV6YFN7-F1
#
_entry.id   AF-A0AAV6YFN7-F1
#
_cell.length_a   1.000
_cell.length_b   1.000
_cell.length_c   1.000
_cell.angle_alpha   90.00
_cell.angle_beta   90.00
_cell.angle_gamma   90.00
#
_symmetry.space_group_name_H-M   'P 1'
#
loop_
_entity.id
_entity.type
_entity.pdbx_description
1 polymer ?
#
loop_
_entity_poly.entity_id
_entity_poly.type
_entity_poly.pdbx_seq_one_letter_code
_entity_poly.pdbx_strand_id
1 'polypeptide(L)'
;GPDCSLSVPSTESYWILPNVKPFSPSVGRASHKTVMHGKFMWVIGGYAFNYSSFQMVLNYNVESTIWNVIPVNPLHIAPAQRYGHSLALYQDE
;
A
#
# COMPACT_ATOMS: atom_id res chain seq x y z
N GLY A 1 29.06 -10.65 -12.34
CA GLY A 1 27.92 -10.54 -13.28
C GLY A 1 27.94 -9.16 -13.89
N PRO A 2 27.27 -8.92 -15.03
CA PRO A 2 27.05 -7.57 -15.52
C PRO A 2 26.41 -6.72 -14.42
N ASP A 3 26.73 -5.43 -14.40
CA ASP A 3 26.10 -4.48 -13.51
C ASP A 3 24.59 -4.47 -13.78
N CYS A 4 23.76 -4.38 -12.74
CA CYS A 4 22.29 -4.38 -12.87
C CYS A 4 21.76 -3.08 -13.50
N SER A 5 22.56 -2.43 -14.36
CA SER A 5 22.23 -1.20 -15.04
C SER A 5 21.30 -1.49 -16.21
N LEU A 6 20.29 -0.63 -16.37
CA LEU A 6 19.24 -0.78 -17.35
C LEU A 6 19.05 0.57 -18.04
N SER A 7 19.16 0.60 -19.36
CA SER A 7 18.88 1.82 -20.14
C SER A 7 17.37 2.06 -20.20
N VAL A 8 16.92 3.26 -19.80
CA VAL A 8 15.50 3.64 -19.81
C VAL A 8 15.23 4.55 -21.04
N PRO A 9 14.18 4.30 -21.85
CA PRO A 9 13.14 3.26 -21.68
C PRO A 9 13.64 1.86 -22.05
N SER A 10 13.26 0.86 -21.24
CA SER A 10 13.61 -0.56 -21.45
C SER A 10 12.37 -1.38 -21.77
N THR A 11 12.55 -2.44 -22.55
CA THR A 11 11.53 -3.48 -22.77
C THR A 11 11.60 -4.60 -21.73
N GLU A 12 12.60 -4.58 -20.85
CA GLU A 12 12.73 -5.53 -19.74
C GLU A 12 11.91 -5.10 -18.53
N SER A 13 11.60 -6.05 -17.63
CA SER A 13 10.91 -5.73 -16.38
C SER A 13 11.88 -5.09 -15.38
N TYR A 14 11.53 -3.92 -14.85
CA TYR A 14 12.32 -3.22 -13.85
C TYR A 14 11.46 -2.60 -12.76
N TRP A 15 12.07 -2.35 -11.59
CA TRP A 15 11.43 -1.67 -10.48
C TRP A 15 11.82 -0.20 -10.48
N ILE A 16 10.85 0.66 -10.20
CA ILE A 16 11.08 2.06 -9.87
C ILE A 16 10.40 2.39 -8.56
N LEU A 17 11.01 3.30 -7.80
CA LEU A 17 10.31 3.97 -6.72
C LEU A 17 9.50 5.11 -7.34
N PRO A 18 8.17 5.05 -7.35
CA PRO A 18 7.36 6.13 -7.91
C PRO A 18 7.55 7.42 -7.09
N ASN A 19 7.46 8.56 -7.77
CA ASN A 19 7.44 9.87 -7.10
C ASN A 19 6.07 10.07 -6.42
N VAL A 20 5.99 9.60 -5.18
CA VAL A 20 4.80 9.67 -4.32
C VAL A 20 4.64 11.08 -3.75
N LYS A 21 3.42 11.62 -3.84
CA LYS A 21 3.07 12.96 -3.34
C LYS A 21 1.75 12.93 -2.59
N PRO A 22 1.62 13.58 -1.42
CA PRO A 22 2.70 13.95 -0.50
C PRO A 22 3.46 12.72 0.01
N PHE A 23 4.49 12.92 0.84
CA PHE A 23 5.09 11.82 1.61
C PHE A 23 3.97 11.02 2.30
N SER A 24 4.07 9.69 2.25
CA SER A 24 3.02 8.82 2.79
C SER A 24 2.75 9.20 4.25
N PRO A 25 1.48 9.40 4.64
CA PRO A 25 1.12 9.71 6.03
C PRO A 25 1.36 8.54 7.00
N SER A 26 1.99 7.47 6.53
CA SER A 26 2.15 6.22 7.25
C SER A 26 3.61 5.79 7.33
N VAL A 27 3.90 4.96 8.33
CA VAL A 27 5.23 4.40 8.58
C VAL A 27 5.51 3.18 7.69
N GLY A 28 6.79 2.84 7.50
CA GLY A 28 7.18 1.59 6.88
C GLY A 28 6.62 0.38 7.65
N ARG A 29 6.03 -0.59 6.93
CA ARG A 29 5.38 -1.78 7.53
C ARG A 29 5.64 -3.04 6.72
N ALA A 30 5.65 -4.20 7.37
CA ALA A 30 5.78 -5.51 6.74
C ALA A 30 4.54 -6.39 6.93
N SER A 31 4.40 -7.40 6.06
CA SER A 31 3.29 -8.38 6.04
C SER A 31 1.88 -7.80 6.11
N HIS A 32 1.72 -6.58 5.58
CA HIS A 32 0.42 -6.05 5.22
C HIS A 32 -0.16 -6.87 4.05
N LYS A 33 -1.43 -6.67 3.74
CA LYS A 33 -2.05 -7.21 2.52
C LYS A 33 -2.60 -6.11 1.66
N THR A 34 -2.58 -6.33 0.35
CA THR A 34 -3.06 -5.38 -0.64
C THR A 34 -4.01 -6.01 -1.63
N VAL A 35 -4.96 -5.22 -2.10
CA VAL A 35 -5.85 -5.55 -3.23
C VAL A 35 -6.02 -4.32 -4.11
N MET A 36 -6.18 -4.53 -5.41
CA MET A 36 -6.51 -3.47 -6.36
C MET A 36 -8.03 -3.41 -6.53
N HIS A 37 -8.59 -2.21 -6.52
CA HIS A 37 -9.98 -1.96 -6.90
C HIS A 37 -10.06 -0.61 -7.62
N GLY A 38 -10.41 -0.64 -8.91
CA GLY A 38 -10.26 0.50 -9.81
C GLY A 38 -8.84 1.07 -9.79
N LYS A 39 -8.71 2.38 -9.59
CA LYS A 39 -7.42 3.08 -9.48
C LYS A 39 -6.79 3.06 -8.09
N PHE A 40 -7.38 2.36 -7.13
CA PHE A 40 -6.92 2.34 -5.76
C PHE A 40 -6.28 1.01 -5.39
N MET A 41 -5.03 1.06 -4.96
CA MET A 41 -4.39 -0.03 -4.22
C MET A 41 -4.74 0.12 -2.74
N TRP A 42 -5.58 -0.77 -2.22
CA TRP A 42 -5.92 -0.82 -0.80
C TRP A 42 -4.83 -1.54 -0.03
N VAL A 43 -4.47 -1.01 1.15
CA VAL A 43 -3.46 -1.59 2.04
C VAL A 43 -4.08 -1.77 3.41
N ILE A 44 -4.09 -3.02 3.90
CA ILE A 44 -4.72 -3.40 5.16
C ILE A 44 -3.69 -4.05 6.09
N GLY A 45 -3.66 -3.55 7.32
CA GLY A 45 -2.84 -4.07 8.42
C GLY A 45 -1.34 -4.05 8.16
N GLY A 46 -0.66 -5.07 8.66
CA GLY A 46 0.80 -5.17 8.69
C GLY A 46 1.35 -4.90 10.09
N TYR A 47 2.67 -4.78 10.16
CA TYR A 47 3.40 -4.51 11.40
C TYR A 47 4.51 -3.50 11.16
N ALA A 48 4.60 -2.50 12.03
CA ALA A 48 5.69 -1.52 12.05
C ALA A 48 6.73 -1.95 13.09
N PHE A 49 7.96 -2.25 12.66
CA PHE A 49 9.03 -2.75 13.55
C PHE A 49 9.52 -1.74 14.58
N ASN A 50 9.18 -0.46 14.40
CA ASN A 50 9.47 0.60 15.36
C ASN A 50 8.37 0.80 16.41
N TYR A 51 7.38 -0.10 16.48
CA TYR A 51 6.24 -0.05 17.42
C TYR A 51 5.38 1.23 17.33
N SER A 52 5.52 1.99 16.25
CA SER A 52 4.69 3.18 16.03
C SER A 52 3.24 2.79 15.76
N SER A 53 2.30 3.58 16.26
CA SER A 53 0.91 3.48 15.84
C SER A 53 0.78 3.90 14.38
N PHE A 54 -0.12 3.24 13.65
CA PHE A 54 -0.39 3.54 12.25
C PHE A 54 -1.83 3.19 11.90
N GLN A 55 -2.30 3.74 10.79
CA GLN A 55 -3.67 3.55 10.33
C GLN A 55 -3.81 2.19 9.64
N MET A 56 -4.82 1.43 10.08
CA MET A 56 -5.04 0.06 9.64
C MET A 56 -5.49 -0.07 8.19
N VAL A 57 -6.12 0.99 7.66
CA VAL A 57 -6.69 1.02 6.31
C VAL A 57 -6.19 2.28 5.61
N LEU A 58 -5.49 2.07 4.51
CA LEU A 58 -4.98 3.10 3.63
C LEU A 58 -5.36 2.73 2.20
N ASN A 59 -5.41 3.71 1.31
CA ASN A 59 -5.36 3.43 -0.12
C ASN A 59 -4.35 4.33 -0.83
N TYR A 60 -3.84 3.83 -1.95
CA TYR A 60 -2.95 4.54 -2.84
C TYR A 60 -3.61 4.66 -4.20
N ASN A 61 -3.81 5.90 -4.66
CA ASN A 61 -4.28 6.16 -6.02
C ASN A 61 -3.09 6.05 -6.98
N VAL A 62 -3.10 5.04 -7.84
CA VAL A 62 -1.98 4.75 -8.75
C VAL A 62 -1.87 5.75 -9.90
N GLU A 63 -2.96 6.42 -10.28
CA GLU A 63 -2.95 7.44 -11.34
C GLU A 63 -2.37 8.76 -10.83
N SER A 64 -2.84 9.21 -9.66
CA SER A 64 -2.44 10.50 -9.09
C SER A 64 -1.19 10.42 -8.21
N THR A 65 -0.70 9.21 -7.94
CA THR A 65 0.41 8.90 -7.02
C THR A 65 0.22 9.42 -5.58
N ILE A 66 -1.03 9.46 -5.10
CA ILE A 66 -1.41 9.99 -3.77
C ILE A 66 -1.82 8.89 -2.81
N TRP A 67 -1.31 8.96 -1.57
CA TRP A 67 -1.77 8.15 -0.45
C TRP A 67 -2.91 8.82 0.31
N ASN A 68 -3.95 8.06 0.65
CA ASN A 68 -5.04 8.50 1.51
C ASN A 68 -5.13 7.65 2.77
N VAL A 69 -5.36 8.32 3.88
CA VAL A 69 -5.79 7.68 5.13
C VAL A 69 -7.30 7.54 5.09
N ILE A 70 -7.79 6.32 5.29
CA ILE A 70 -9.23 6.08 5.36
C ILE A 70 -9.67 6.23 6.80
N PRO A 71 -10.45 7.28 7.15
CA PRO A 71 -10.93 7.45 8.50
C PRO A 71 -11.89 6.32 8.82
N VAL A 72 -11.58 5.63 9.91
CA VAL A 72 -12.47 4.63 10.47
C VAL A 72 -13.54 5.41 11.23
N ASN A 73 -14.77 5.42 10.74
CA ASN A 73 -15.86 6.07 11.49
C ASN A 73 -16.22 5.23 12.73
N PRO A 74 -16.86 5.81 13.76
CA PRO A 74 -17.28 5.07 14.95
C PRO A 74 -18.32 3.98 14.66
N LEU A 75 -19.01 4.06 13.51
CA LEU A 75 -20.07 3.14 13.09
C LEU A 75 -19.55 1.92 12.31
N HIS A 76 -18.32 1.96 11.77
CA HIS A 76 -17.66 0.85 11.09
C HIS A 76 -16.45 0.44 11.90
N ILE A 77 -16.49 -0.79 12.42
CA ILE A 77 -15.37 -1.36 13.16
C ILE A 77 -14.21 -1.55 12.19
N ALA A 78 -13.13 -0.80 12.37
CA ALA A 78 -11.89 -1.09 11.64
C ALA A 78 -11.40 -2.50 11.97
N PRO A 79 -10.69 -3.15 11.03
CA PRO A 79 -9.94 -4.33 11.35
C PRO A 79 -9.03 -4.04 12.55
N ALA A 80 -9.14 -4.86 13.60
CA ALA A 80 -8.14 -4.87 14.66
C ALA A 80 -6.73 -5.07 14.09
N GLN A 81 -5.72 -4.58 14.82
CA GLN A 81 -4.31 -4.74 14.46
C GLN A 81 -4.02 -6.19 14.06
N ARG A 82 -3.44 -6.38 12.87
CA ARG A 82 -3.25 -7.71 12.28
C ARG A 82 -2.05 -7.75 11.37
N TYR A 83 -1.33 -8.86 11.46
CA TYR A 83 -0.10 -9.18 10.73
C TYR A 83 -0.24 -10.60 10.17
N GLY A 84 0.29 -10.87 8.97
CA GLY A 84 0.27 -12.23 8.40
C GLY A 84 -1.09 -12.76 7.94
N HIS A 85 -2.15 -11.94 8.05
CA HIS A 85 -3.51 -12.26 7.58
C HIS A 85 -3.61 -12.36 6.05
N SER A 86 -4.78 -12.77 5.56
CA SER A 86 -5.14 -12.79 4.13
C SER A 86 -6.22 -11.74 3.82
N LEU A 87 -6.24 -11.27 2.58
CA LEU A 87 -7.22 -10.31 2.06
C LEU A 87 -7.63 -10.73 0.65
N ALA A 88 -8.91 -10.63 0.33
CA ALA A 88 -9.45 -10.83 -1.01
C ALA A 88 -10.49 -9.75 -1.31
N LEU A 89 -10.58 -9.35 -2.57
CA LEU A 89 -11.67 -8.54 -3.07
C LEU A 89 -12.86 -9.47 -3.33
N TYR A 90 -14.05 -9.07 -2.89
CA TYR A 90 -15.30 -9.81 -3.13
C TYR A 90 -16.30 -8.87 -3.79
N GLN A 91 -16.83 -9.30 -4.94
CA GLN A 91 -17.69 -8.52 -5.84
C GLN A 91 -16.99 -7.26 -6.34
N ASP A 92 -16.59 -7.29 -7.62
CA ASP A 92 -16.61 -6.09 -8.47
C ASP A 92 -18.04 -6.00 -8.98
N GLU A 93 -18.67 -4.83 -8.96
CA GLU A 93 -20.00 -4.67 -9.59
C GLU A 93 -20.02 -5.18 -11.05
#